data_AF-A0A966SRP8-F1
#
_entry.id   AF-A0A966SRP8-F1
#
_cell.length_a   1.000
_cell.length_b   1.000
_cell.length_c   1.000
_cell.angle_alpha   90.00
_cell.angle_beta   90.00
_cell.angle_gamma   90.00
#
_symmetry.space_group_name_H-M   'P 1'
#
loop_
_entity.id
_entity.type
_entity.pdbx_description
1 polymer ?
#
loop_
_entity_poly.entity_id
_entity_poly.type
_entity_poly.pdbx_seq_one_letter_code
_entity_poly.pdbx_strand_id
1 'polypeptide(L)'
;MAGVVYSETKKLDKAGIKLPDDAPLEIKAKKDHPWVSRGGVKLAHALKHFNIAVKGFTAADIGASTGGFTDVLLTNGAAKVFAVDVGYGELAWKIQKDPRVVVLDRTNAR
;
A
#
# COMPACT_ATOMS: atom_id res chain seq x y z
N MET A 1 5.96 -17.91 -7.18
CA MET A 1 6.25 -16.48 -7.45
C MET A 1 5.25 -15.92 -8.45
N ALA A 2 4.98 -14.62 -8.44
CA ALA A 2 4.06 -13.97 -9.39
C ALA A 2 4.55 -14.01 -10.85
N GLY A 3 5.85 -14.28 -11.09
CA GLY A 3 6.39 -14.51 -12.43
C GLY A 3 6.43 -13.26 -13.31
N VAL A 4 6.64 -12.11 -12.69
CA VAL A 4 6.62 -10.78 -13.35
C VAL A 4 7.96 -10.06 -13.26
N VAL A 5 8.97 -10.65 -12.63
CA VAL A 5 10.31 -10.07 -12.52
C VAL A 5 11.17 -10.61 -13.65
N TYR A 6 11.84 -9.71 -14.35
CA TYR A 6 12.69 -9.99 -15.50
C TYR A 6 14.07 -9.39 -15.29
N SER A 7 15.07 -10.03 -15.88
CA SER A 7 16.34 -9.39 -16.19
C SER A 7 16.49 -9.40 -17.70
N GLU A 8 16.54 -8.20 -18.30
CA GLU A 8 16.43 -8.00 -19.74
C GLU A 8 15.17 -8.68 -20.34
N THR A 9 15.37 -9.70 -21.17
CA THR A 9 14.29 -10.49 -21.80
C THR A 9 13.95 -11.75 -21.01
N LYS A 10 14.77 -12.14 -20.03
CA LYS A 10 14.63 -13.39 -19.29
C LYS A 10 13.76 -13.19 -18.05
N LYS A 11 12.68 -13.97 -17.98
CA LYS A 11 11.85 -14.09 -16.78
C LYS A 11 12.60 -14.82 -15.67
N LEU A 12 12.59 -14.27 -14.46
CA LEU A 12 13.13 -14.92 -13.27
C LEU A 12 12.03 -15.76 -12.61
N ASP A 13 12.18 -17.08 -12.69
CA ASP A 13 11.17 -18.08 -12.29
C ASP A 13 11.42 -18.72 -10.92
N LYS A 14 12.62 -18.52 -10.35
CA LYS A 14 12.98 -18.92 -8.97
C LYS A 14 13.50 -17.73 -8.15
N ALA A 15 13.05 -17.64 -6.90
CA ALA A 15 13.42 -16.53 -6.00
C ALA A 15 14.90 -16.56 -5.59
N GLY A 16 15.52 -17.73 -5.58
CA GLY A 16 16.92 -17.94 -5.21
C GLY A 16 17.92 -17.88 -6.38
N ILE A 17 17.54 -17.31 -7.53
CA ILE A 17 18.48 -17.13 -8.65
C ILE A 17 19.53 -16.10 -8.21
N LYS A 18 20.80 -16.50 -8.22
CA LYS A 18 21.91 -15.58 -8.04
C LYS A 18 22.06 -14.73 -9.31
N LEU A 19 22.17 -13.43 -9.11
CA LEU A 19 22.43 -12.45 -10.16
C LEU A 19 23.67 -11.64 -9.77
N PRO A 20 24.41 -11.10 -10.75
CA PRO A 20 25.34 -10.01 -10.50
C PRO A 20 24.66 -8.84 -9.79
N ASP A 21 25.41 -8.09 -8.98
CA ASP A 21 24.88 -6.97 -8.19
C ASP A 21 24.33 -5.84 -9.07
N ASP A 22 24.82 -5.73 -10.30
CA ASP A 22 24.45 -4.73 -11.30
C ASP A 22 23.43 -5.25 -12.34
N ALA A 23 22.90 -6.46 -12.16
CA ALA A 23 21.96 -7.02 -13.10
C ALA A 23 20.70 -6.16 -13.23
N PRO A 24 20.29 -5.75 -14.45
CA PRO A 24 19.09 -4.95 -14.63
C PRO A 24 17.87 -5.78 -14.21
N LEU A 25 16.98 -5.17 -13.41
CA LEU A 25 15.72 -5.78 -12.97
C LEU A 25 14.54 -4.94 -13.44
N GLU A 26 13.59 -5.60 -14.09
CA GLU A 26 12.35 -4.99 -14.56
C GLU A 26 11.15 -5.78 -14.01
N ILE A 27 10.10 -5.05 -13.61
CA ILE A 27 8.82 -5.64 -13.21
C ILE A 27 7.83 -5.44 -14.35
N LYS A 28 7.51 -6.52 -15.07
CA LYS A 28 6.47 -6.54 -16.13
C LYS A 28 5.12 -6.95 -15.56
N ALA A 29 4.65 -6.23 -14.54
CA ALA A 29 3.33 -6.41 -13.95
C ALA A 29 2.47 -5.17 -14.17
N LYS A 30 1.23 -5.36 -14.65
CA LYS A 30 0.20 -4.33 -14.46
C LYS A 30 -0.24 -4.36 -13.00
N LYS A 31 -0.48 -3.19 -12.41
CA LYS A 31 -1.11 -3.11 -11.08
C LYS A 31 -2.46 -3.83 -11.15
N ASP A 32 -2.65 -4.82 -10.29
CA ASP A 32 -3.89 -5.61 -10.15
C ASP A 32 -4.86 -5.00 -9.13
N HIS A 33 -4.52 -3.83 -8.59
CA HIS A 33 -5.32 -3.09 -7.60
C HIS A 33 -5.28 -1.57 -7.87
N PRO A 34 -6.32 -0.82 -7.44
CA PRO A 34 -6.40 0.62 -7.69
C PRO A 34 -5.65 1.49 -6.65
N TRP A 35 -5.20 0.90 -5.53
CA TRP A 35 -4.59 1.65 -4.42
C TRP A 35 -3.09 1.91 -4.60
N VAL A 36 -2.55 2.83 -3.80
CA VAL A 36 -1.12 3.19 -3.83
C VAL A 36 -0.17 2.04 -3.51
N SER A 37 -0.62 1.02 -2.77
CA SER A 37 0.15 -0.20 -2.52
C SER A 37 -0.73 -1.45 -2.52
N ARG A 38 -0.12 -2.61 -2.78
CA ARG A 38 -0.80 -3.91 -2.80
C ARG A 38 -1.37 -4.29 -1.44
N GLY A 39 -0.88 -3.68 -0.36
CA GLY A 39 -1.43 -3.83 0.99
C GLY A 39 -2.93 -3.58 1.04
N GLY A 40 -3.44 -2.60 0.27
CA GLY A 40 -4.87 -2.26 0.25
C GLY A 40 -5.82 -3.42 -0.07
N VAL A 41 -5.36 -4.43 -0.82
CA VAL A 41 -6.15 -5.64 -1.12
C VAL A 41 -6.64 -6.33 0.16
N LYS A 42 -5.83 -6.30 1.24
CA LYS A 42 -6.18 -6.93 2.51
C LYS A 42 -7.38 -6.25 3.17
N LEU A 43 -7.33 -4.93 3.33
CA LEU A 43 -8.42 -4.19 3.97
C LEU A 43 -9.68 -4.19 3.09
N ALA A 44 -9.54 -4.04 1.78
CA ALA A 44 -10.68 -4.08 0.87
C ALA A 44 -11.42 -5.42 0.93
N HIS A 45 -10.66 -6.53 1.01
CA HIS A 45 -11.25 -7.85 1.24
C HIS A 45 -11.94 -7.91 2.61
N ALA A 46 -11.30 -7.45 3.68
CA ALA A 46 -11.87 -7.46 5.02
C ALA A 46 -13.18 -6.67 5.12
N LEU A 47 -13.22 -5.44 4.60
CA LEU A 47 -14.44 -4.62 4.59
C LEU A 47 -15.60 -5.33 3.88
N LYS A 48 -15.33 -5.96 2.73
CA LYS A 48 -16.33 -6.75 2.01
C LYS A 48 -16.75 -8.00 2.78
N HIS A 49 -15.80 -8.77 3.27
CA HIS A 49 -16.04 -10.05 3.95
C HIS A 49 -16.84 -9.88 5.24
N PHE A 50 -16.49 -8.87 6.04
CA PHE A 50 -17.17 -8.56 7.29
C PHE A 50 -18.37 -7.61 7.14
N ASN A 51 -18.69 -7.20 5.90
CA ASN A 51 -19.77 -6.25 5.59
C ASN A 51 -19.69 -4.94 6.40
N ILE A 52 -18.49 -4.36 6.48
CA ILE A 52 -18.21 -3.13 7.23
C ILE A 52 -18.25 -1.95 6.27
N ALA A 53 -19.18 -1.01 6.50
CA ALA A 53 -19.20 0.28 5.83
C ALA A 53 -18.36 1.30 6.62
N VAL A 54 -17.51 2.07 5.91
CA VAL A 54 -16.66 3.11 6.51
C VAL A 54 -17.01 4.52 6.05
N LYS A 55 -18.09 4.66 5.28
CA LYS A 55 -18.52 5.96 4.74
C LYS A 55 -18.85 6.92 5.88
N GLY A 56 -18.23 8.10 5.87
CA GLY A 56 -18.41 9.13 6.89
C GLY A 56 -17.60 8.89 8.17
N PHE A 57 -16.86 7.79 8.29
CA PHE A 57 -16.14 7.48 9.53
C PHE A 57 -14.83 8.28 9.63
N THR A 58 -14.44 8.56 10.87
CA THR A 58 -13.06 8.90 11.22
C THR A 58 -12.35 7.60 11.56
N ALA A 59 -11.28 7.27 10.84
CA ALA A 59 -10.52 6.05 11.02
C ALA A 59 -9.06 6.34 11.44
N ALA A 60 -8.42 5.36 12.08
CA ALA A 60 -6.98 5.35 12.30
C ALA A 60 -6.36 4.15 11.55
N ASP A 61 -5.36 4.44 10.72
CA ASP A 61 -4.55 3.45 10.01
C ASP A 61 -3.20 3.34 10.72
N ILE A 62 -3.01 2.28 11.50
CA ILE A 62 -1.81 2.08 12.33
C ILE A 62 -0.80 1.21 11.59
N GLY A 63 0.39 1.75 11.34
CA GLY A 63 1.37 1.16 10.42
C GLY A 63 1.02 1.49 8.97
N ALA A 64 0.68 2.76 8.70
CA ALA A 64 0.17 3.22 7.41
C ALA A 64 1.15 2.97 6.25
N SER A 65 2.47 3.01 6.50
CA SER A 65 3.54 2.80 5.53
C SER A 65 3.30 3.62 4.24
N THR A 66 3.28 2.99 3.06
CA THR A 66 2.99 3.68 1.79
C THR A 66 1.54 4.20 1.67
N GLY A 67 0.63 3.80 2.57
CA GLY A 67 -0.76 4.30 2.64
C GLY A 67 -1.81 3.42 1.97
N GLY A 68 -1.55 2.11 1.81
CA GLY A 68 -2.46 1.21 1.11
C GLY A 68 -3.83 1.05 1.78
N PHE A 69 -3.88 0.97 3.11
CA PHE A 69 -5.12 0.89 3.88
C PHE A 69 -5.83 2.24 3.93
N THR A 70 -5.08 3.33 4.15
CA THR A 70 -5.58 4.70 4.04
C THR A 70 -6.28 4.94 2.69
N ASP A 71 -5.70 4.54 1.55
CA ASP A 71 -6.34 4.71 0.23
C ASP A 71 -7.65 3.92 0.10
N VAL A 72 -7.71 2.71 0.68
CA VAL A 72 -8.95 1.91 0.73
C VAL A 72 -10.02 2.64 1.54
N LEU A 73 -9.70 3.15 2.72
CA LEU A 73 -10.63 3.88 3.58
C LEU A 73 -11.17 5.13 2.87
N LEU A 74 -10.29 5.92 2.26
CA LEU A 74 -10.63 7.13 1.52
C LEU A 74 -11.52 6.83 0.30
N THR A 75 -11.19 5.79 -0.46
CA THR A 75 -11.96 5.33 -1.63
C THR A 75 -13.36 4.85 -1.23
N ASN A 76 -13.50 4.25 -0.04
CA ASN A 76 -14.79 3.81 0.51
C ASN A 76 -15.52 4.90 1.31
N GLY A 77 -15.04 6.15 1.24
CA GLY A 77 -15.76 7.31 1.73
C GLY A 77 -15.54 7.64 3.19
N ALA A 78 -14.45 7.18 3.82
CA ALA A 78 -14.04 7.68 5.14
C ALA A 78 -13.92 9.21 5.09
N ALA A 79 -14.45 9.87 6.13
CA ALA A 79 -14.44 11.32 6.25
C ALA A 79 -13.07 11.86 6.66
N LYS A 80 -12.33 11.08 7.47
CA LYS A 80 -11.00 11.43 7.95
C LYS A 80 -10.19 10.16 8.27
N VAL A 81 -8.89 10.18 7.99
CA VAL A 81 -7.98 9.08 8.33
C VAL A 81 -6.74 9.65 9.03
N PHE A 82 -6.45 9.15 10.23
CA PHE A 82 -5.17 9.35 10.89
C PHE A 82 -4.23 8.25 10.42
N ALA A 83 -3.25 8.59 9.59
CA ALA A 83 -2.23 7.67 9.10
C ALA A 83 -1.04 7.73 10.08
N VAL A 84 -0.92 6.70 10.92
CA VAL A 84 0.10 6.61 11.97
C VAL A 84 1.19 5.66 11.52
N ASP A 85 2.44 6.11 11.56
CA ASP A 85 3.58 5.25 11.34
C ASP A 85 4.78 5.66 12.21
N VAL A 86 5.64 4.70 12.52
CA VAL A 86 6.93 4.95 13.18
C VAL A 86 7.99 5.44 12.17
N GLY A 87 7.80 5.13 10.89
CA GLY A 87 8.59 5.65 9.78
C GLY A 87 8.38 7.14 9.54
N TYR A 88 9.08 7.67 8.54
CA TYR A 88 9.00 9.07 8.14
C TYR A 88 9.00 9.20 6.62
N GLY A 89 8.01 9.91 6.07
CA GLY A 89 7.95 10.23 4.65
C GLY A 89 7.64 9.04 3.73
N GLU A 90 7.06 7.95 4.25
CA GLU A 90 6.78 6.74 3.48
C GLU A 90 5.49 6.80 2.67
N LEU A 91 4.53 7.64 3.09
CA LEU A 91 3.23 7.78 2.44
C LEU A 91 3.39 8.22 0.99
N ALA A 92 2.65 7.57 0.08
CA ALA A 92 2.57 8.01 -1.30
C ALA A 92 2.01 9.44 -1.38
N TRP A 93 2.55 10.25 -2.30
CA TRP A 93 2.18 11.66 -2.48
C TRP A 93 0.67 11.90 -2.57
N LYS A 94 -0.06 11.03 -3.30
CA LYS A 94 -1.53 11.08 -3.42
C LYS A 94 -2.21 11.08 -2.05
N ILE A 95 -1.72 10.25 -1.12
CA ILE A 95 -2.29 10.11 0.23
C ILE A 95 -1.87 11.27 1.11
N GLN A 96 -0.59 11.63 1.07
CA GLN A 96 -0.05 12.74 1.85
C GLN A 96 -0.74 14.09 1.54
N LYS A 97 -1.26 14.25 0.32
CA LYS A 97 -1.96 15.46 -0.12
C LYS A 97 -3.48 15.42 0.02
N ASP A 98 -4.08 14.29 0.40
CA ASP A 98 -5.52 14.24 0.59
C ASP A 98 -5.90 15.02 1.87
N PRO A 99 -6.77 16.03 1.79
CA PRO A 99 -7.11 16.87 2.95
C PRO A 99 -7.83 16.12 4.07
N ARG A 100 -8.32 14.90 3.80
CA ARG A 100 -8.94 14.03 4.81
C ARG A 100 -7.90 13.25 5.61
N VAL A 101 -6.62 13.30 5.24
CA VAL A 101 -5.55 12.55 5.91
C VAL A 101 -4.80 13.45 6.88
N VAL A 102 -4.63 12.95 8.10
CA VAL A 102 -3.69 13.51 9.08
C VAL A 102 -2.50 12.57 9.16
N VAL A 103 -1.33 13.07 8.81
CA VAL A 103 -0.09 12.32 8.83
C VAL A 103 0.54 12.41 10.23
N LEU A 104 0.73 11.25 10.85
CA LEU A 104 1.37 11.08 12.15
C LEU A 104 2.59 10.17 11.98
N ASP A 105 3.60 10.70 11.29
CA ASP A 105 4.91 10.05 11.16
C ASP A 105 5.64 10.05 12.51
N ARG A 106 6.65 9.18 12.65
CA ARG A 106 7.47 9.01 13.87
C ARG A 106 6.63 8.85 15.14
N THR A 107 5.44 8.28 15.02
CA THR A 107 4.48 8.14 16.11
C THR A 107 4.27 6.67 16.42
N ASN A 108 4.52 6.28 17.67
CA ASN A 108 4.20 4.94 18.17
C ASN A 108 2.80 4.95 18.78
N ALA A 109 1.95 3.99 18.40
CA ALA A 109 0.56 3.89 18.83
C ALA A 109 0.35 3.04 20.11
N ARG A 110 1.42 2.56 20.75
CA ARG A 110 1.40 1.78 22.00
C ARG A 110 1.50 2.66 23.25
#